data_AF-A0A2U8FQZ4-F1
#
_entry.id   AF-A0A2U8FQZ4-F1
#
_cell.length_a   1.000
_cell.length_b   1.000
_cell.length_c   1.000
_cell.angle_alpha   90.00
_cell.angle_beta   90.00
_cell.angle_gamma   90.00
#
_symmetry.space_group_name_H-M   'P 1'
#
loop_
_entity.id
_entity.type
_entity.pdbx_description
1 polymer ?
#
loop_
_entity_poly.entity_id
_entity_poly.type
_entity_poly.pdbx_seq_one_letter_code
_entity_poly.pdbx_strand_id
1 'polypeptide(L)'
;MKKTDLEKNKGLKIMGQMRQAGSPSRFGVAAQAVPDRREQRKLDQAAGLVPFAVKLPQDLITRLRERAEAEHRPLHELTAALLDAALAAPPAD
;
A
#
# COMPACT_ATOMS: atom_id res chain seq x y z
N MET A 1 2.98 6.14 55.24
CA MET A 1 2.07 7.04 54.49
C MET A 1 0.69 7.01 55.12
N LYS A 2 -0.04 8.13 55.17
CA LYS A 2 -1.37 8.18 55.81
C LYS A 2 -2.41 7.54 54.88
N LYS A 3 -3.45 6.89 55.44
CA LYS A 3 -4.50 6.18 54.66
C LYS A 3 -5.17 7.08 53.61
N THR A 4 -5.26 8.38 53.89
CA THR A 4 -5.79 9.41 52.99
C THR A 4 -4.95 9.62 51.73
N ASP A 5 -3.64 9.44 51.82
CA ASP A 5 -2.73 9.62 50.68
C ASP A 5 -2.86 8.45 49.69
N LEU A 6 -3.19 7.27 50.23
CA LEU A 6 -3.40 6.04 49.47
C LEU A 6 -4.67 6.15 48.61
N GLU A 7 -5.76 6.68 49.17
CA GLU A 7 -7.00 6.92 48.42
C GLU A 7 -6.84 8.01 47.35
N LYS A 8 -6.08 9.07 47.62
CA LYS A 8 -5.73 10.09 46.61
C LYS A 8 -4.94 9.50 45.44
N ASN A 9 -3.95 8.66 45.74
CA ASN A 9 -3.15 8.00 44.71
C ASN A 9 -3.97 7.02 43.85
N LYS A 10 -4.94 6.32 44.44
CA LYS A 10 -5.89 5.49 43.69
C LYS A 10 -6.76 6.32 42.75
N GLY A 11 -7.29 7.45 43.23
CA GLY A 11 -8.08 8.37 42.40
C GLY A 11 -7.28 8.92 41.22
N LEU A 12 -6.03 9.32 41.46
CA LEU A 12 -5.12 9.79 40.40
C LEU A 12 -4.82 8.69 39.36
N LYS A 13 -4.66 7.44 39.81
CA LYS A 13 -4.41 6.30 38.91
C LYS A 13 -5.61 6.01 38.01
N ILE A 14 -6.82 6.04 38.55
CA ILE A 14 -8.07 5.82 37.79
C ILE A 14 -8.28 6.94 36.77
N MET A 15 -8.06 8.20 37.16
CA MET A 15 -8.14 9.34 36.23
C MET A 15 -7.08 9.27 35.13
N GLY A 16 -5.87 8.81 35.45
CA GLY A 16 -4.81 8.56 34.47
C GLY A 16 -5.23 7.51 33.44
N GLN A 17 -5.79 6.38 33.90
CA GLN A 17 -6.27 5.31 33.03
C GLN A 17 -7.43 5.74 32.12
N MET A 18 -8.39 6.52 32.63
CA MET A 18 -9.48 7.06 31.81
C MET A 18 -9.00 8.04 30.73
N ARG A 19 -8.00 8.88 31.04
CA ARG A 19 -7.40 9.81 30.06
C ARG A 19 -6.60 9.06 28.98
N GLN A 20 -5.98 7.95 29.33
CA GLN A 20 -5.20 7.11 28.42
C GLN A 20 -6.06 6.23 27.50
N ALA A 21 -7.32 5.98 27.85
CA ALA A 21 -8.28 5.28 27.01
C ALA A 21 -8.77 6.11 25.80
N GLY A 22 -8.40 7.39 25.73
CA GLY A 22 -8.75 8.32 24.65
C GLY A 22 -7.77 8.31 23.47
N SER A 23 -7.57 7.16 22.83
CA SER A 23 -7.06 7.10 21.46
C SER A 23 -7.35 5.71 20.89
N PRO A 24 -8.30 5.57 19.96
CA PRO A 24 -8.47 4.31 19.26
C PRO A 24 -7.17 4.00 18.52
N SER A 25 -6.52 2.89 18.90
CA SER A 25 -5.39 2.25 18.19
C SER A 25 -5.72 1.83 16.74
N ARG A 26 -6.85 2.29 16.21
CA ARG A 26 -7.42 1.97 14.90
C ARG A 26 -6.78 2.77 13.76
N PHE A 27 -6.01 3.81 14.05
CA PHE A 27 -5.19 4.52 13.06
C PHE A 27 -3.80 3.85 12.92
N GLY A 28 -3.73 2.67 12.31
CA GLY A 28 -2.44 2.09 11.91
C GLY A 28 -2.38 0.58 11.78
N VAL A 29 -3.21 -0.19 12.49
CA VAL A 29 -3.11 -1.67 12.47
C VAL A 29 -3.54 -2.27 11.13
N ALA A 30 -4.43 -1.60 10.39
CA ALA A 30 -4.79 -2.01 9.02
C ALA A 30 -3.67 -1.73 7.98
N ALA A 31 -2.58 -1.05 8.34
CA ALA A 31 -1.45 -0.81 7.45
C ALA A 31 -0.40 -1.94 7.45
N GLN A 32 -0.50 -2.94 8.34
CA GLN A 32 0.45 -4.06 8.41
C GLN A 32 0.30 -5.10 7.28
N ALA A 33 -0.76 -5.02 6.47
CA ALA A 33 -0.94 -5.90 5.30
C ALA A 33 -0.51 -5.26 3.97
N VAL A 34 -0.06 -4.00 3.99
CA VAL A 34 0.48 -3.32 2.81
C VAL A 34 1.99 -3.20 3.02
N PRO A 35 2.83 -3.84 2.19
CA PRO A 35 4.28 -3.69 2.32
C PRO A 35 4.65 -2.21 2.35
N ASP A 36 5.63 -1.84 3.19
CA ASP A 36 6.10 -0.45 3.27
C ASP A 36 6.46 -0.01 1.84
N ARG A 37 5.88 1.11 1.39
CA ARG A 37 6.10 1.64 0.04
C ARG A 37 7.59 1.82 -0.26
N ARG A 38 8.42 2.00 0.78
CA ARG A 38 9.88 2.05 0.64
C ARG A 38 10.48 0.68 0.31
N GLU A 39 10.04 -0.37 0.96
CA GLU A 39 10.50 -1.73 0.74
C GLU A 39 10.08 -2.22 -0.64
N GLN A 40 8.83 -1.95 -1.05
CA GLN A 40 8.35 -2.26 -2.39
C GLN A 40 9.21 -1.57 -3.47
N ARG A 41 9.52 -0.27 -3.31
CA ARG A 41 10.41 0.44 -4.25
C ARG A 41 11.82 -0.13 -4.29
N LYS A 42 12.35 -0.64 -3.17
CA LYS A 42 13.68 -1.30 -3.16
C LYS A 42 13.64 -2.61 -3.93
N LEU A 43 12.57 -3.39 -3.80
CA LEU A 43 12.37 -4.62 -4.56
C LEU A 43 12.23 -4.33 -6.05
N ASP A 44 11.42 -3.32 -6.40
CA ASP A 44 11.24 -2.89 -7.79
C ASP A 44 12.57 -2.42 -8.39
N GLN A 45 13.35 -1.62 -7.65
CA GLN A 45 14.69 -1.18 -8.09
C GLN A 45 15.66 -2.35 -8.26
N ALA A 46 15.65 -3.31 -7.33
CA ALA A 46 16.47 -4.53 -7.45
C ALA A 46 16.06 -5.37 -8.67
N ALA A 47 14.78 -5.35 -9.03
CA ALA A 47 14.25 -5.97 -10.24
C ALA A 47 14.43 -5.11 -11.51
N GLY A 48 15.05 -3.94 -11.42
CA GLY A 48 15.23 -3.01 -12.56
C GLY A 48 13.93 -2.34 -13.03
N LEU A 49 12.85 -2.44 -12.27
CA LEU A 49 11.57 -1.83 -12.60
C LEU A 49 11.61 -0.32 -12.34
N VAL A 50 11.19 0.45 -13.34
CA VAL A 50 11.13 1.92 -13.28
C VAL A 50 9.67 2.36 -13.37
N PRO A 51 9.22 3.31 -12.53
CA PRO A 51 7.86 3.85 -12.65
C PRO A 51 7.71 4.61 -13.97
N PHE A 52 6.82 4.12 -14.84
CA PHE A 52 6.54 4.72 -16.14
C PHE A 52 5.08 5.18 -16.21
N ALA A 53 4.86 6.49 -16.13
CA ALA A 53 3.52 7.08 -16.16
C ALA A 53 3.20 7.62 -17.56
N VAL A 54 2.31 6.93 -18.27
CA VAL A 54 1.77 7.36 -19.56
C VAL A 54 0.26 7.47 -19.47
N LYS A 55 -0.28 8.51 -20.09
CA LYS A 55 -1.74 8.68 -20.23
C LYS A 55 -2.23 7.83 -21.39
N LEU A 56 -3.14 6.90 -21.09
CA LEU A 56 -3.79 6.06 -22.09
C LEU A 56 -5.30 6.33 -22.09
N PRO A 57 -6.00 6.10 -23.22
CA PRO A 57 -7.46 6.15 -23.26
C PRO A 57 -8.07 5.18 -22.24
N GLN A 58 -9.21 5.56 -21.66
CA GLN A 58 -9.89 4.76 -20.64
C GLN A 58 -10.24 3.35 -21.14
N ASP A 59 -10.77 3.26 -22.36
CA ASP A 59 -11.17 1.97 -22.96
C ASP A 59 -9.98 1.02 -23.13
N LEU A 60 -8.79 1.56 -23.43
CA LEU A 60 -7.57 0.76 -23.57
C LEU A 60 -7.14 0.20 -22.22
N ILE A 61 -7.20 1.02 -21.16
CA ILE A 61 -6.85 0.58 -19.79
C ILE A 61 -7.81 -0.52 -19.33
N THR A 62 -9.11 -0.41 -19.62
CA THR A 62 -10.11 -1.43 -19.29
C THR A 62 -9.77 -2.76 -19.97
N ARG A 63 -9.50 -2.75 -21.29
CA ARG A 63 -9.12 -3.95 -22.03
C ARG A 63 -7.82 -4.59 -21.51
N LEU A 64 -6.82 -3.78 -21.15
CA LEU A 64 -5.57 -4.29 -20.58
C LEU A 64 -5.80 -4.97 -19.23
N ARG A 65 -6.71 -4.43 -18.39
CA ARG A 65 -7.06 -5.03 -17.10
C ARG A 65 -7.81 -6.34 -17.28
N GLU A 66 -8.84 -6.37 -18.12
CA GLU A 66 -9.60 -7.59 -18.42
C GLU A 66 -8.69 -8.71 -18.94
N ARG A 67 -7.75 -8.36 -19.83
CA ARG A 67 -6.78 -9.32 -20.35
C ARG A 67 -5.80 -9.80 -19.27
N ALA A 68 -5.30 -8.91 -18.43
CA ALA A 68 -4.41 -9.27 -17.32
C ALA A 68 -5.10 -10.22 -16.32
N GLU A 69 -6.38 -9.96 -16.02
CA GLU A 69 -7.22 -10.81 -15.18
C GLU A 69 -7.43 -12.20 -15.81
N ALA A 70 -7.76 -12.26 -17.11
CA ALA A 70 -7.93 -13.53 -17.82
C ALA A 70 -6.64 -14.37 -17.83
N GLU A 71 -5.48 -13.74 -18.04
CA GLU A 71 -4.18 -14.40 -18.07
C GLU A 71 -3.57 -14.62 -16.66
N HIS A 72 -4.26 -14.19 -15.59
CA HIS A 72 -3.77 -14.23 -14.20
C HIS A 72 -2.37 -13.64 -14.03
N ARG A 73 -2.07 -12.58 -14.79
CA ARG A 73 -0.75 -11.94 -14.85
C ARG A 73 -0.84 -10.52 -14.28
N PRO A 74 0.17 -10.03 -13.54
CA PRO A 74 0.17 -8.63 -13.14
C PRO A 74 0.20 -7.71 -14.36
N LEU A 75 -0.53 -6.59 -14.28
CA LEU A 75 -0.72 -5.66 -15.40
C LEU A 75 0.61 -5.18 -16.01
N HIS A 76 1.62 -4.93 -15.18
CA HIS A 76 2.93 -4.42 -15.63
C HIS A 76 3.67 -5.42 -16.55
N GLU A 77 3.63 -6.72 -16.24
CA GLU A 77 4.24 -7.77 -17.07
C GLU A 77 3.51 -7.93 -18.41
N LEU A 78 2.17 -7.89 -18.39
CA LEU A 78 1.39 -7.90 -19.63
C LEU A 78 1.73 -6.69 -20.51
N THR A 79 1.78 -5.50 -19.92
CA THR A 79 2.14 -4.29 -20.68
C THR A 79 3.56 -4.34 -21.23
N ALA A 80 4.53 -4.88 -20.47
CA ALA A 80 5.90 -5.04 -20.96
C ALA A 80 5.94 -5.96 -22.20
N ALA A 81 5.32 -7.14 -22.11
CA ALA A 81 5.29 -8.09 -23.22
C ALA A 81 4.60 -7.52 -24.49
N LEU A 82 3.53 -6.74 -24.30
CA LEU A 82 2.84 -6.08 -25.43
C LEU A 82 3.71 -4.98 -26.07
N LEU A 83 4.44 -4.21 -25.27
CA LEU A 83 5.36 -3.18 -25.77
C LEU A 83 6.55 -3.81 -26.49
N ASP A 84 7.15 -4.86 -25.95
CA ASP A 84 8.26 -5.58 -26.58
C ASP A 84 7.84 -6.16 -27.95
N ALA A 85 6.65 -6.77 -28.01
CA ALA A 85 6.10 -7.29 -29.26
C ALA A 85 5.84 -6.17 -30.29
N ALA A 86 5.33 -5.01 -29.84
CA ALA A 86 5.08 -3.86 -30.71
C ALA A 86 6.39 -3.21 -31.21
N LEU A 87 7.44 -3.18 -30.40
CA LEU A 87 8.76 -2.66 -30.78
C LEU A 87 9.54 -3.62 -31.70
N ALA A 88 9.30 -4.92 -31.58
CA ALA A 88 9.85 -5.93 -32.48
C ALA A 88 9.16 -5.95 -33.84
N ALA A 89 7.89 -5.52 -33.91
CA ALA A 89 7.18 -5.34 -35.17
C ALA A 89 7.73 -4.11 -35.91
N PRO A 90 7.92 -4.17 -37.24
CA PRO A 90 8.24 -2.98 -38.02
C PRO A 90 7.10 -1.95 -37.86
N PRO A 91 7.41 -0.63 -37.87
CA PRO A 91 6.37 0.38 -37.79
C PRO A 91 5.37 0.14 -38.92
N ALA A 92 4.08 0.05 -38.56
CA ALA A 92 3.02 0.12 -39.55
C ALA A 92 3.03 1.56 -40.09
N ASP A 93 3.48 1.71 -41.35
CA ASP A 93 3.44 2.95 -42.12
C ASP A 93 2.01 3.51 -42.24
#